data_AF-A0A4S2J2W7-F1
#
_entry.id   AF-A0A4S2J2W7-F1
#
_cell.length_a   1.000
_cell.length_b   1.000
_cell.length_c   1.000
_cell.angle_alpha   90.00
_cell.angle_beta   90.00
_cell.angle_gamma   90.00
#
_symmetry.space_group_name_H-M   'P 1'
#
loop_
_entity.id
_entity.type
_entity.pdbx_description
1 polymer ?
#
loop_
_entity_poly.entity_id
_entity_poly.type
_entity_poly.pdbx_seq_one_letter_code
_entity_poly.pdbx_strand_id
1 'polypeptide(L)'
;MPGMSILTQRLRTLCSRVGGTGASWAVVATTVPALALGLGAVPAAAATLPGGLGPCVPGSCPDPFPGINNGPIAGRDAAINIFVGHDFLVRGRAAEAEGRVVVLNDFDQQKQAGVSGQYNLGIVGVGSRVPPPNGSDFLTTGGDVTIASGQRLDTTGGIIGEQGTVRYAGTESGQVTGRLVHDPAAAQPYTALRGELTAASQCYARVDGAHRQPTGTAVNQGSQTVFTGDGTSALQVFDVDFDLAGPNGAQQGIVFRGVPAGATVLVNVYGANRTINTYSGGIDDSTDPLNAYRERLLWNFPDATTVDLAGTGQMQGSFLIGDQASMTTVTLPGVNGRFFTTGSLTHTSAATGGGGQEFHAYPFNGDLPDCAPTPPVTGEVRVHKIDEETGAALAGAVFQLWRETNGVPGLQTGGADPDTHVTDCTTGADGRCGATTEAGTYYWRETGAPDGYELPDPDVFGPLTLSAENASAGVEATVRDTRTPVPPVPGAIELTKTDAANGAPLAGAVFEAWRETNGVDGLQTTGPNPDTRTGAACTTDSAGHCAFGDLPLGLYYLRETAVPNGYVLPANQVFGPLTVTEESGTTPVPITVANTRREEGGEYGYDYGPQDKRTKH
;
A
#
# COMPACT_ATOMS: atom_id res chain seq x y z
N MET A 1 -20.81 -31.62 54.75
CA MET A 1 -21.63 -32.85 54.71
C MET A 1 -22.89 -32.55 53.89
N PRO A 2 -23.22 -33.40 52.90
CA PRO A 2 -24.17 -33.08 51.83
C PRO A 2 -25.60 -33.61 52.13
N GLY A 3 -26.58 -33.10 51.40
CA GLY A 3 -27.96 -33.61 51.39
C GLY A 3 -28.59 -33.48 50.01
N MET A 4 -28.67 -34.62 49.30
CA MET A 4 -29.46 -34.86 48.09
C MET A 4 -30.98 -34.77 48.37
N SER A 5 -31.81 -34.48 47.34
CA SER A 5 -32.69 -35.50 46.73
C SER A 5 -34.01 -34.96 46.09
N ILE A 6 -34.09 -35.07 44.75
CA ILE A 6 -35.12 -35.78 43.93
C ILE A 6 -36.64 -35.36 43.95
N LEU A 7 -37.20 -35.09 42.73
CA LEU A 7 -38.31 -35.79 42.03
C LEU A 7 -39.57 -35.01 41.50
N THR A 8 -39.90 -35.32 40.23
CA THR A 8 -41.24 -35.65 39.61
C THR A 8 -42.17 -34.65 38.88
N GLN A 9 -42.31 -34.92 37.56
CA GLN A 9 -43.51 -35.17 36.70
C GLN A 9 -44.66 -34.15 36.54
N ARG A 10 -45.11 -33.90 35.28
CA ARG A 10 -46.25 -34.58 34.60
C ARG A 10 -46.52 -34.08 33.16
N LEU A 11 -46.91 -35.02 32.29
CA LEU A 11 -47.41 -34.85 30.90
C LEU A 11 -48.87 -34.38 30.84
N ARG A 12 -49.28 -33.80 29.70
CA ARG A 12 -50.55 -34.16 29.01
C ARG A 12 -50.54 -33.81 27.51
N THR A 13 -51.03 -34.77 26.74
CA THR A 13 -51.16 -34.85 25.27
C THR A 13 -52.55 -34.39 24.83
N LEU A 14 -52.71 -33.91 23.58
CA LEU A 14 -53.95 -34.08 22.81
C LEU A 14 -53.65 -34.19 21.31
N CYS A 15 -54.42 -35.04 20.64
CA CYS A 15 -54.26 -35.51 19.26
C CYS A 15 -55.57 -35.23 18.50
N SER A 16 -55.52 -34.82 17.22
CA SER A 16 -56.51 -35.22 16.20
C SER A 16 -56.05 -34.79 14.80
N ARG A 17 -56.55 -35.51 13.79
CA ARG A 17 -56.00 -35.65 12.43
C ARG A 17 -57.15 -35.54 11.41
N VAL A 18 -56.79 -35.17 10.17
CA VAL A 18 -57.44 -35.40 8.85
C VAL A 18 -58.30 -34.27 8.24
N GLY A 19 -57.91 -33.84 7.03
CA GLY A 19 -58.85 -33.50 5.94
C GLY A 19 -58.44 -32.44 4.91
N GLY A 20 -57.86 -32.85 3.77
CA GLY A 20 -58.30 -32.39 2.44
C GLY A 20 -57.83 -31.06 1.82
N THR A 21 -56.88 -31.18 0.88
CA THR A 21 -56.79 -30.53 -0.46
C THR A 21 -56.86 -29.01 -0.64
N GLY A 22 -55.79 -28.42 -1.20
CA GLY A 22 -55.81 -27.13 -1.88
C GLY A 22 -54.41 -26.57 -2.11
N ALA A 23 -53.81 -26.85 -3.27
CA ALA A 23 -52.49 -26.37 -3.65
C ALA A 23 -52.51 -24.86 -3.94
N SER A 24 -51.72 -24.09 -3.20
CA SER A 24 -51.28 -22.73 -3.56
C SER A 24 -49.95 -22.52 -2.86
N TRP A 25 -48.86 -22.47 -3.65
CA TRP A 25 -47.51 -22.24 -3.14
C TRP A 25 -47.36 -20.77 -2.74
N ALA A 26 -47.59 -20.47 -1.47
CA ALA A 26 -47.11 -19.27 -0.82
C ALA A 26 -45.81 -19.64 -0.08
N VAL A 27 -44.70 -19.00 -0.47
CA VAL A 27 -43.41 -19.12 0.23
C VAL A 27 -43.55 -18.42 1.58
N VAL A 28 -43.72 -19.19 2.65
CA VAL A 28 -43.67 -18.71 4.03
C VAL A 28 -42.20 -18.64 4.44
N ALA A 29 -41.72 -17.42 4.69
CA ALA A 29 -40.42 -17.17 5.29
C ALA A 29 -40.36 -17.79 6.69
N THR A 30 -39.56 -18.85 6.84
CA THR A 30 -39.20 -19.39 8.15
C THR A 30 -38.12 -18.49 8.75
N THR A 31 -38.52 -17.64 9.71
CA THR A 31 -37.60 -16.94 10.60
C THR A 31 -36.89 -17.96 11.49
N VAL A 32 -35.63 -18.26 11.16
CA VAL A 32 -34.71 -18.92 12.08
C VAL A 32 -34.36 -17.89 13.17
N PRO A 33 -34.49 -18.20 14.47
CA PRO A 33 -34.02 -17.31 15.51
C PRO A 33 -32.50 -17.27 15.42
N ALA A 34 -31.95 -16.16 14.93
CA ALA A 34 -30.54 -15.87 15.03
C ALA A 34 -30.21 -15.76 16.53
N LEU A 35 -29.47 -16.74 17.06
CA LEU A 35 -28.73 -16.56 18.29
C LEU A 35 -27.77 -15.40 18.05
N ALA A 36 -28.13 -14.22 18.54
CA ALA A 36 -27.19 -13.12 18.71
C ALA A 36 -26.19 -13.58 19.79
N LEU A 37 -25.11 -14.25 19.35
CA LEU A 37 -23.87 -14.29 20.11
C LEU A 37 -23.44 -12.84 20.27
N GLY A 38 -23.68 -12.28 21.45
CA GLY A 38 -23.14 -10.98 21.81
C GLY A 38 -21.64 -11.03 21.57
N LEU A 39 -21.17 -10.25 20.60
CA LEU A 39 -19.77 -9.87 20.52
C LEU A 39 -19.44 -9.25 21.88
N GLY A 40 -18.75 -10.02 22.73
CA GLY A 40 -18.18 -9.46 23.94
C GLY A 40 -17.32 -8.29 23.51
N ALA A 41 -17.60 -7.10 24.03
CA ALA A 41 -16.73 -5.97 23.86
C ALA A 41 -15.34 -6.41 24.34
N VAL A 42 -14.41 -6.55 23.42
CA VAL A 42 -13.00 -6.66 23.76
C VAL A 42 -12.69 -5.38 24.53
N PRO A 43 -12.12 -5.46 25.75
CA PRO A 43 -11.73 -4.24 26.45
C PRO A 43 -10.81 -3.45 25.52
N ALA A 44 -11.16 -2.19 25.28
CA ALA A 44 -10.28 -1.29 24.54
C ALA A 44 -8.91 -1.31 25.22
N ALA A 45 -7.85 -1.59 24.47
CA ALA A 45 -6.50 -1.46 24.98
C ALA A 45 -6.27 -0.01 25.39
N ALA A 46 -5.60 0.22 26.53
CA ALA A 46 -5.24 1.55 26.98
C ALA A 46 -4.50 2.29 25.85
N ALA A 47 -4.85 3.55 25.61
CA ALA A 47 -4.17 4.37 24.62
C ALA A 47 -2.78 4.73 25.18
N THR A 48 -1.73 4.20 24.54
CA THR A 48 -0.35 4.43 24.94
C THR A 48 0.25 5.61 24.16
N LEU A 49 1.55 5.86 24.35
CA LEU A 49 2.29 6.76 23.46
C LEU A 49 2.31 6.16 22.03
N PRO A 50 2.45 6.99 20.98
CA PRO A 50 2.44 6.54 19.58
C PRO A 50 3.47 5.44 19.29
N GLY A 51 3.22 4.65 18.24
CA GLY A 51 4.13 3.56 17.84
C GLY A 51 4.24 2.40 18.84
N GLY A 52 3.26 2.25 19.76
CA GLY A 52 3.32 1.26 20.84
C GLY A 52 4.36 1.58 21.91
N LEU A 53 4.80 2.84 21.99
CA LEU A 53 5.74 3.32 23.00
C LEU A 53 5.08 3.38 24.38
N GLY A 54 5.89 3.27 25.42
CA GLY A 54 5.45 3.37 26.82
C GLY A 54 5.61 2.04 27.54
N PRO A 55 4.75 1.04 27.29
CA PRO A 55 4.81 -0.24 27.98
C PRO A 55 6.14 -0.97 27.73
N CYS A 56 6.42 -1.98 28.56
CA CYS A 56 7.49 -2.92 28.28
C CYS A 56 7.06 -3.88 27.16
N VAL A 57 7.92 -4.12 26.16
CA VAL A 57 7.61 -4.94 24.96
C VAL A 57 8.62 -6.11 24.84
N PRO A 58 8.27 -7.22 24.14
CA PRO A 58 8.43 -8.58 24.67
C PRO A 58 9.85 -9.07 24.98
N GLY A 59 9.91 -9.93 26.02
CA GLY A 59 11.01 -10.85 26.33
C GLY A 59 10.87 -11.47 27.74
N SER A 60 10.88 -10.61 28.76
CA SER A 60 10.72 -11.00 30.17
C SER A 60 10.53 -9.75 31.04
N CYS A 61 9.47 -8.99 30.78
CA CYS A 61 9.14 -7.79 31.54
C CYS A 61 8.85 -8.17 33.01
N PRO A 62 9.52 -7.56 34.00
CA PRO A 62 9.20 -7.81 35.40
C PRO A 62 7.85 -7.18 35.76
N ASP A 63 7.09 -7.86 36.60
CA ASP A 63 5.83 -7.36 37.18
C ASP A 63 5.76 -7.79 38.67
N PRO A 64 5.84 -6.86 39.63
CA PRO A 64 6.08 -5.42 39.44
C PRO A 64 7.49 -5.13 38.90
N PHE A 65 7.68 -3.98 38.26
CA PHE A 65 9.03 -3.49 37.96
C PHE A 65 9.80 -3.22 39.26
N PRO A 66 11.09 -3.59 39.33
CA PRO A 66 11.88 -3.39 40.55
C PRO A 66 12.17 -1.91 40.80
N GLY A 67 12.21 -1.52 42.08
CA GLY A 67 12.77 -0.23 42.48
C GLY A 67 14.25 -0.07 42.09
N ILE A 68 14.78 1.13 42.21
CA ILE A 68 16.16 1.43 41.81
C ILE A 68 17.14 0.57 42.63
N ASN A 69 17.97 -0.23 41.95
CA ASN A 69 18.87 -1.17 42.62
C ASN A 69 20.12 -1.48 41.77
N ASN A 70 21.08 -2.19 42.37
CA ASN A 70 22.31 -2.66 41.72
C ASN A 70 22.40 -4.20 41.67
N GLY A 71 21.26 -4.88 41.75
CA GLY A 71 21.14 -6.34 41.78
C GLY A 71 21.39 -7.00 40.42
N PRO A 72 21.06 -8.29 40.27
CA PRO A 72 21.11 -8.97 38.97
C PRO A 72 20.11 -8.36 37.97
N ILE A 73 20.26 -8.67 36.68
CA ILE A 73 19.27 -8.34 35.65
C ILE A 73 17.91 -8.95 36.08
N ALA A 74 16.90 -8.10 36.24
CA ALA A 74 15.58 -8.47 36.76
C ALA A 74 14.62 -8.92 35.66
N GLY A 75 14.88 -8.51 34.42
CA GLY A 75 14.06 -8.79 33.26
C GLY A 75 14.65 -8.13 32.03
N ARG A 76 13.91 -8.08 30.93
CA ARG A 76 14.34 -7.42 29.69
C ARG A 76 13.20 -6.74 28.99
N ASP A 77 13.52 -5.60 28.40
CA ASP A 77 12.58 -4.72 27.72
C ASP A 77 13.13 -4.27 26.36
N ALA A 78 12.46 -4.68 25.28
CA ALA A 78 12.86 -4.30 23.93
C ALA A 78 12.36 -2.90 23.51
N ALA A 79 11.56 -2.24 24.35
CA ALA A 79 10.96 -0.95 24.03
C ALA A 79 12.02 0.14 24.00
N ILE A 80 11.76 1.16 23.19
CA ILE A 80 12.56 2.38 23.20
C ILE A 80 12.36 3.05 24.56
N ASN A 81 13.44 3.17 25.32
CA ASN A 81 13.44 3.91 26.57
C ASN A 81 13.72 5.40 26.34
N ILE A 82 14.65 5.70 25.43
CA ILE A 82 15.02 7.07 25.06
C ILE A 82 14.88 7.24 23.55
N PHE A 83 14.10 8.24 23.14
CA PHE A 83 14.00 8.69 21.75
C PHE A 83 14.44 10.15 21.66
N VAL A 84 15.33 10.44 20.72
CA VAL A 84 15.85 11.77 20.43
C VAL A 84 15.66 12.06 18.94
N GLY A 85 14.83 13.05 18.62
CA GLY A 85 14.47 13.40 17.25
C GLY A 85 15.56 14.12 16.46
N HIS A 86 16.64 14.56 17.12
CA HIS A 86 17.82 15.16 16.52
C HIS A 86 19.11 14.66 17.21
N ASP A 87 19.91 15.53 17.85
CA ASP A 87 21.22 15.16 18.40
C ASP A 87 21.14 14.72 19.85
N PHE A 88 21.89 13.67 20.20
CA PHE A 88 22.11 13.27 21.59
C PHE A 88 23.57 13.53 22.00
N LEU A 89 23.76 14.57 22.81
CA LEU A 89 25.04 14.99 23.36
C LEU A 89 25.23 14.47 24.79
N VAL A 90 26.24 13.62 25.00
CA VAL A 90 26.71 13.22 26.33
C VAL A 90 27.88 14.11 26.73
N ARG A 91 27.73 14.84 27.84
CA ARG A 91 28.66 15.88 28.29
C ARG A 91 28.93 15.78 29.79
N GLY A 92 29.85 16.59 30.28
CA GLY A 92 30.10 16.76 31.72
C GLY A 92 30.43 15.43 32.41
N ARG A 93 29.70 15.13 33.49
CA ARG A 93 29.84 13.92 34.32
C ARG A 93 28.68 12.93 34.16
N ALA A 94 27.86 13.06 33.12
CA ALA A 94 26.76 12.13 32.82
C ALA A 94 27.30 10.71 32.69
N ALA A 95 26.73 9.74 33.40
CA ALA A 95 27.33 8.42 33.51
C ALA A 95 26.63 7.37 32.65
N GLU A 96 25.31 7.29 32.68
CA GLU A 96 24.63 6.10 32.17
C GLU A 96 23.25 6.39 31.55
N ALA A 97 22.80 5.53 30.65
CA ALA A 97 21.41 5.48 30.18
C ALA A 97 20.97 4.03 29.96
N GLU A 98 19.98 3.60 30.72
CA GLU A 98 19.42 2.26 30.65
C GLU A 98 18.40 2.13 29.52
N GLY A 99 18.24 0.91 29.01
CA GLY A 99 17.25 0.60 28.00
C GLY A 99 17.71 0.95 26.59
N ARG A 100 16.79 0.79 25.63
CA ARG A 100 17.09 1.04 24.22
C ARG A 100 17.03 2.54 23.90
N VAL A 101 18.02 3.03 23.17
CA VAL A 101 18.13 4.43 22.76
C VAL A 101 18.09 4.55 21.23
N VAL A 102 17.23 5.44 20.73
CA VAL A 102 17.12 5.79 19.31
C VAL A 102 17.38 7.28 19.15
N VAL A 103 18.29 7.63 18.23
CA VAL A 103 18.70 9.01 17.92
C VAL A 103 18.56 9.20 16.41
N LEU A 104 17.73 10.14 15.95
CA LEU A 104 17.52 10.29 14.51
C LEU A 104 18.67 10.99 13.79
N ASN A 105 19.51 11.75 14.51
CA ASN A 105 20.73 12.33 13.96
C ASN A 105 21.96 11.78 14.71
N ASP A 106 22.83 12.65 15.23
CA ASP A 106 24.15 12.26 15.74
C ASP A 106 24.11 11.91 17.23
N PHE A 107 24.86 10.86 17.60
CA PHE A 107 25.23 10.58 18.98
C PHE A 107 26.67 11.02 19.21
N ASP A 108 26.87 11.95 20.13
CA ASP A 108 28.18 12.51 20.45
C ASP A 108 28.47 12.39 21.95
N GLN A 109 29.54 11.69 22.29
CA GLN A 109 30.07 11.62 23.64
C GLN A 109 31.38 12.41 23.78
N GLN A 110 31.30 13.51 24.53
CA GLN A 110 32.43 14.37 24.87
C GLN A 110 32.34 14.82 26.33
N LYS A 111 32.66 13.89 27.24
CA LYS A 111 32.67 14.13 28.69
C LYS A 111 33.81 15.04 29.12
N GLN A 112 33.67 15.63 30.30
CA GLN A 112 34.67 16.54 30.90
C GLN A 112 36.01 15.82 31.13
N ALA A 113 37.14 16.50 30.91
CA ALA A 113 38.45 15.96 31.26
C ALA A 113 38.61 15.78 32.79
N GLY A 114 39.31 14.72 33.21
CA GLY A 114 39.58 14.45 34.63
C GLY A 114 38.43 13.75 35.38
N VAL A 115 37.38 13.31 34.69
CA VAL A 115 36.31 12.46 35.24
C VAL A 115 36.30 11.12 34.50
N SER A 116 35.43 10.18 34.91
CA SER A 116 35.31 8.90 34.19
C SER A 116 34.93 9.14 32.73
N GLY A 117 35.74 8.63 31.80
CA GLY A 117 35.46 8.64 30.37
C GLY A 117 34.45 7.58 29.90
N GLN A 118 33.90 6.75 30.82
CA GLN A 118 32.88 5.76 30.49
C GLN A 118 31.49 6.40 30.42
N TYR A 119 30.71 6.06 29.40
CA TYR A 119 29.25 6.20 29.41
C TYR A 119 28.63 4.82 29.23
N ASN A 120 27.81 4.38 30.19
CA ASN A 120 27.11 3.10 30.11
C ASN A 120 25.80 3.26 29.32
N LEU A 121 25.55 2.38 28.37
CA LEU A 121 24.35 2.41 27.54
C LEU A 121 23.66 1.04 27.54
N GLY A 122 22.35 1.03 27.72
CA GLY A 122 21.50 -0.16 27.74
C GLY A 122 21.55 -0.89 29.08
N ILE A 123 22.75 -1.22 29.57
CA ILE A 123 22.97 -1.83 30.89
C ILE A 123 23.68 -0.83 31.79
N VAL A 124 23.05 -0.50 32.92
CA VAL A 124 23.52 0.47 33.91
C VAL A 124 23.87 -0.21 35.23
N GLY A 125 24.77 0.37 36.02
CA GLY A 125 25.19 -0.14 37.31
C GLY A 125 24.10 -0.04 38.38
N VAL A 126 23.38 1.07 38.41
CA VAL A 126 22.23 1.31 39.30
C VAL A 126 21.05 1.75 38.43
N GLY A 127 19.86 1.18 38.65
CA GLY A 127 18.68 1.52 37.87
C GLY A 127 17.56 0.50 38.04
N SER A 128 16.73 0.32 37.01
CA SER A 128 15.70 -0.74 37.01
C SER A 128 16.30 -2.14 36.87
N ARG A 129 17.51 -2.26 36.29
CA ARG A 129 18.15 -3.52 35.95
C ARG A 129 17.34 -4.33 34.92
N VAL A 130 16.68 -3.63 34.00
CA VAL A 130 15.85 -4.18 32.91
C VAL A 130 16.38 -3.68 31.55
N PRO A 131 17.55 -4.17 31.12
CA PRO A 131 18.15 -3.76 29.84
C PRO A 131 17.41 -4.38 28.64
N PRO A 132 17.76 -3.97 27.41
CA PRO A 132 17.27 -4.63 26.22
C PRO A 132 17.72 -6.10 26.13
N PRO A 133 17.09 -6.92 25.26
CA PRO A 133 17.56 -8.26 24.93
C PRO A 133 19.07 -8.28 24.61
N ASN A 134 19.80 -9.25 25.14
CA ASN A 134 21.24 -9.37 24.88
C ASN A 134 21.50 -9.49 23.37
N GLY A 135 22.48 -8.75 22.85
CA GLY A 135 22.80 -8.68 21.43
C GLY A 135 21.87 -7.78 20.59
N SER A 136 20.75 -7.30 21.14
CA SER A 136 19.86 -6.36 20.44
C SER A 136 20.46 -4.96 20.38
N ASP A 137 19.83 -4.10 19.58
CA ASP A 137 20.24 -2.71 19.44
C ASP A 137 20.01 -1.96 20.77
N PHE A 138 21.10 -1.51 21.39
CA PHE A 138 21.08 -0.61 22.55
C PHE A 138 21.14 0.85 22.10
N LEU A 139 21.87 1.11 21.01
CA LEU A 139 21.87 2.39 20.29
C LEU A 139 21.48 2.15 18.84
N THR A 140 20.57 2.97 18.32
CA THR A 140 20.35 3.14 16.88
C THR A 140 20.46 4.62 16.53
N THR A 141 21.38 4.99 15.64
CA THR A 141 21.56 6.38 15.16
C THR A 141 21.29 6.53 13.67
N GLY A 142 20.68 7.66 13.28
CA GLY A 142 20.54 8.06 11.88
C GLY A 142 21.73 8.84 11.32
N GLY A 143 22.60 9.32 12.20
CA GLY A 143 23.85 10.00 11.84
C GLY A 143 25.08 9.30 12.43
N ASP A 144 26.07 10.11 12.78
CA ASP A 144 27.36 9.70 13.29
C ASP A 144 27.29 9.20 14.75
N VAL A 145 28.20 8.30 15.11
CA VAL A 145 28.53 7.95 16.50
C VAL A 145 29.95 8.43 16.77
N THR A 146 30.09 9.47 17.58
CA THR A 146 31.39 10.07 17.89
C THR A 146 31.70 9.98 19.37
N ILE A 147 32.76 9.25 19.71
CA ILE A 147 33.26 9.11 21.08
C ILE A 147 34.62 9.79 21.18
N ALA A 148 34.72 10.80 22.05
CA ALA A 148 35.94 11.58 22.21
C ALA A 148 37.15 10.72 22.65
N SER A 149 38.35 11.15 22.25
CA SER A 149 39.59 10.45 22.57
C SER A 149 39.76 10.20 24.07
N GLY A 150 40.13 8.96 24.44
CA GLY A 150 40.28 8.54 25.84
C GLY A 150 38.96 8.24 26.56
N GLN A 151 37.82 8.30 25.86
CA GLN A 151 36.49 7.96 26.37
C GLN A 151 35.98 6.67 25.73
N ARG A 152 34.98 6.05 26.35
CA ARG A 152 34.33 4.82 25.85
C ARG A 152 32.82 4.88 26.02
N LEU A 153 32.10 4.37 25.03
CA LEU A 153 30.70 3.97 25.14
C LEU A 153 30.66 2.48 25.50
N ASP A 154 30.16 2.16 26.69
CA ASP A 154 30.12 0.79 27.19
C ASP A 154 28.69 0.23 27.13
N THR A 155 28.50 -0.85 26.36
CA THR A 155 27.21 -1.55 26.22
C THR A 155 27.20 -2.92 26.90
N THR A 156 28.21 -3.22 27.71
CA THR A 156 28.31 -4.51 28.45
C THR A 156 27.83 -4.39 29.88
N GLY A 157 27.82 -3.16 30.42
CA GLY A 157 27.60 -2.90 31.85
C GLY A 157 28.61 -3.61 32.77
N GLY A 158 29.76 -4.03 32.23
CA GLY A 158 30.76 -4.83 32.95
C GLY A 158 30.32 -6.28 33.25
N ILE A 159 29.24 -6.78 32.64
CA ILE A 159 28.72 -8.13 32.88
C ILE A 159 29.28 -9.09 31.83
N ILE A 160 29.92 -10.18 32.26
CA ILE A 160 30.47 -11.20 31.37
C ILE A 160 29.34 -11.85 30.56
N GLY A 161 29.45 -11.81 29.23
CA GLY A 161 28.49 -12.42 28.31
C GLY A 161 27.34 -11.51 27.89
N GLU A 162 27.24 -10.29 28.44
CA GLU A 162 26.31 -9.26 27.97
C GLU A 162 27.00 -8.33 26.97
N GLN A 163 26.32 -8.03 25.87
CA GLN A 163 26.78 -7.07 24.88
C GLN A 163 25.60 -6.52 24.08
N GLY A 164 25.46 -5.20 24.05
CA GLY A 164 24.56 -4.50 23.13
C GLY A 164 25.14 -4.29 21.72
N THR A 165 24.25 -4.12 20.74
CA THR A 165 24.59 -3.63 19.40
C THR A 165 24.45 -2.10 19.34
N VAL A 166 25.42 -1.45 18.71
CA VAL A 166 25.36 -0.03 18.30
C VAL A 166 25.24 0.00 16.79
N ARG A 167 24.05 0.38 16.31
CA ARG A 167 23.73 0.50 14.88
C ARG A 167 23.75 1.97 14.47
N TYR A 168 24.45 2.30 13.39
CA TYR A 168 24.64 3.68 12.96
C TYR A 168 24.60 3.80 11.43
N ALA A 169 24.06 4.90 10.92
CA ALA A 169 23.97 5.17 9.48
C ALA A 169 25.09 6.06 8.94
N GLY A 170 25.67 6.92 9.78
CA GLY A 170 26.82 7.75 9.42
C GLY A 170 28.16 7.04 9.64
N THR A 171 29.10 7.75 10.21
CA THR A 171 30.42 7.26 10.60
C THR A 171 30.47 6.88 12.08
N GLU A 172 31.39 5.99 12.44
CA GLU A 172 31.72 5.72 13.83
C GLU A 172 33.17 6.12 14.10
N SER A 173 33.41 6.78 15.23
CA SER A 173 34.75 7.09 15.71
C SER A 173 34.85 6.97 17.23
N GLY A 174 35.96 6.39 17.69
CA GLY A 174 36.32 6.30 19.10
C GLY A 174 36.26 4.87 19.64
N GLN A 175 35.88 4.70 20.91
CA GLN A 175 35.86 3.38 21.56
C GLN A 175 34.43 2.98 21.96
N VAL A 176 33.98 1.85 21.44
CA VAL A 176 32.70 1.21 21.74
C VAL A 176 32.95 -0.24 22.14
N THR A 177 32.38 -0.71 23.26
CA THR A 177 32.52 -2.12 23.70
C THR A 177 31.49 -3.06 23.06
N GLY A 178 30.43 -2.47 22.50
CA GLY A 178 29.34 -3.16 21.81
C GLY A 178 29.68 -3.65 20.41
N ARG A 179 28.76 -4.44 19.85
CA ARG A 179 28.83 -4.84 18.45
C ARG A 179 28.48 -3.63 17.57
N LEU A 180 29.41 -3.21 16.72
CA LEU A 180 29.19 -2.16 15.75
C LEU A 180 28.50 -2.70 14.49
N VAL A 181 27.43 -2.03 14.04
CA VAL A 181 26.74 -2.35 12.79
C VAL A 181 26.50 -1.06 12.00
N HIS A 182 27.22 -0.89 10.91
CA HIS A 182 26.93 0.19 9.96
C HIS A 182 25.75 -0.21 9.06
N ASP A 183 24.73 0.64 9.04
CA ASP A 183 23.48 0.44 8.32
C ASP A 183 22.93 1.81 7.89
N PRO A 184 23.09 2.21 6.61
CA PRO A 184 22.63 3.52 6.14
C PRO A 184 21.12 3.78 6.33
N ALA A 185 20.33 2.73 6.56
CA ALA A 185 18.89 2.83 6.82
C ALA A 185 18.54 2.68 8.32
N ALA A 186 19.52 2.71 9.23
CA ALA A 186 19.35 2.43 10.66
C ALA A 186 18.19 3.18 11.31
N ALA A 187 18.04 4.49 11.03
CA ALA A 187 16.98 5.31 11.59
C ALA A 187 15.66 5.29 10.80
N GLN A 188 15.65 4.76 9.57
CA GLN A 188 14.47 4.77 8.69
C GLN A 188 13.20 4.26 9.39
N PRO A 189 13.21 3.14 10.15
CA PRO A 189 12.03 2.63 10.86
C PRO A 189 11.46 3.58 11.93
N TYR A 190 12.23 4.56 12.37
CA TYR A 190 11.90 5.44 13.49
C TYR A 190 11.63 6.89 13.06
N THR A 191 11.87 7.24 11.79
CA THR A 191 11.71 8.61 11.30
C THR A 191 10.30 9.16 11.49
N ALA A 192 9.26 8.35 11.26
CA ALA A 192 7.87 8.73 11.44
C ALA A 192 7.52 9.07 12.91
N LEU A 193 8.17 8.40 13.88
CA LEU A 193 7.91 8.61 15.32
C LEU A 193 8.11 10.06 15.74
N ARG A 194 9.03 10.81 15.11
CA ARG A 194 9.25 12.23 15.44
C ARG A 194 7.98 13.06 15.21
N GLY A 195 7.32 12.87 14.07
CA GLY A 195 6.06 13.53 13.74
C GLY A 195 4.91 13.04 14.62
N GLU A 196 4.82 11.73 14.85
CA GLU A 196 3.79 11.13 15.69
C GLU A 196 3.85 11.62 17.14
N LEU A 197 5.05 11.68 17.73
CA LEU A 197 5.26 12.19 19.10
C LEU A 197 4.98 13.69 19.20
N THR A 198 5.28 14.47 18.16
CA THR A 198 4.92 15.90 18.07
C THR A 198 3.39 16.06 18.11
N ALA A 199 2.69 15.31 17.25
CA ALA A 199 1.23 15.35 17.16
C ALA A 199 0.55 14.88 18.46
N ALA A 200 1.05 13.80 19.05
CA ALA A 200 0.55 13.29 20.32
C ALA A 200 0.75 14.28 21.46
N SER A 201 1.94 14.88 21.57
CA SER A 201 2.23 15.91 22.58
C SER A 201 1.24 17.08 22.49
N GLN A 202 0.97 17.57 21.28
CA GLN A 202 0.00 18.62 21.03
C GLN A 202 -1.44 18.18 21.39
N CYS A 203 -1.84 16.96 21.03
CA CYS A 203 -3.16 16.42 21.34
C CYS A 203 -3.37 16.16 22.85
N TYR A 204 -2.36 15.69 23.57
CA TYR A 204 -2.44 15.53 25.03
C TYR A 204 -2.66 16.88 25.72
N ALA A 205 -2.05 17.94 25.17
CA ALA A 205 -2.17 19.29 25.70
C ALA A 205 -3.42 20.04 25.24
N ARG A 206 -4.01 19.71 24.09
CA ARG A 206 -5.04 20.54 23.45
C ARG A 206 -6.19 19.77 22.82
N VAL A 207 -7.37 20.36 22.86
CA VAL A 207 -8.58 19.94 22.15
C VAL A 207 -9.08 21.15 21.36
N ASP A 208 -9.23 21.01 20.04
CA ASP A 208 -9.62 22.09 19.11
C ASP A 208 -8.76 23.36 19.25
N GLY A 209 -7.46 23.18 19.49
CA GLY A 209 -6.49 24.27 19.67
C GLY A 209 -6.52 24.96 21.04
N ALA A 210 -7.53 24.69 21.87
CA ALA A 210 -7.59 25.16 23.26
C ALA A 210 -6.91 24.16 24.20
N HIS A 211 -6.50 24.59 25.40
CA HIS A 211 -5.96 23.69 26.41
C HIS A 211 -6.96 22.59 26.77
N ARG A 212 -6.47 21.37 26.96
CA ARG A 212 -7.27 20.26 27.46
C ARG A 212 -7.81 20.60 28.84
N GLN A 213 -9.10 20.33 29.07
CA GLN A 213 -9.74 20.59 30.36
C GLN A 213 -8.99 19.87 31.50
N PRO A 214 -8.45 20.60 32.50
CA PRO A 214 -7.79 20.01 33.65
C PRO A 214 -8.77 19.27 34.56
N THR A 215 -8.35 18.16 35.15
CA THR A 215 -9.06 17.43 36.22
C THR A 215 -8.39 17.63 37.58
N GLY A 216 -7.45 18.56 37.67
CA GLY A 216 -6.81 18.99 38.90
C GLY A 216 -6.17 20.37 38.78
N THR A 217 -5.51 20.81 39.84
CA THR A 217 -4.80 22.10 39.89
C THR A 217 -3.33 21.91 40.23
N ALA A 218 -2.44 22.67 39.60
CA ALA A 218 -1.04 22.79 39.97
C ALA A 218 -0.78 24.15 40.61
N VAL A 219 -0.16 24.17 41.81
CA VAL A 219 0.15 25.42 42.52
C VAL A 219 1.59 25.39 43.00
N ASN A 220 2.41 26.31 42.49
CA ASN A 220 3.75 26.57 43.01
C ASN A 220 3.64 27.35 44.34
N GLN A 221 4.14 26.78 45.42
CA GLN A 221 4.14 27.34 46.78
C GLN A 221 5.54 27.81 47.23
N GLY A 222 6.48 27.93 46.29
CA GLY A 222 7.86 28.36 46.51
C GLY A 222 8.79 27.25 46.96
N SER A 223 8.47 26.52 48.04
CA SER A 223 9.29 25.37 48.46
C SER A 223 8.86 24.05 47.81
N GLN A 224 7.69 24.03 47.17
CA GLN A 224 7.13 22.87 46.49
C GLN A 224 6.08 23.30 45.46
N THR A 225 5.87 22.49 44.43
CA THR A 225 4.66 22.52 43.60
C THR A 225 3.72 21.40 44.06
N VAL A 226 2.48 21.77 44.36
CA VAL A 226 1.42 20.83 44.76
C VAL A 226 0.43 20.64 43.63
N PHE A 227 0.34 19.41 43.14
CA PHE A 227 -0.65 18.94 42.19
C PHE A 227 -1.81 18.30 42.97
N THR A 228 -3.01 18.89 42.88
CA THR A 228 -4.21 18.40 43.57
C THR A 228 -5.22 17.91 42.55
N GLY A 229 -5.39 16.59 42.46
CA GLY A 229 -6.37 15.95 41.60
C GLY A 229 -7.80 16.05 42.15
N ASP A 230 -8.79 15.75 41.31
CA ASP A 230 -10.21 15.75 41.67
C ASP A 230 -10.65 14.55 42.54
N GLY A 231 -9.77 13.59 42.79
CA GLY A 231 -10.04 12.39 43.58
C GLY A 231 -10.93 11.35 42.90
N THR A 232 -11.30 11.53 41.62
CA THR A 232 -12.28 10.66 40.94
C THR A 232 -11.91 10.28 39.51
N SER A 233 -11.28 11.16 38.73
CA SER A 233 -10.95 10.90 37.34
C SER A 233 -9.84 9.85 37.19
N ALA A 234 -10.02 8.92 36.25
CA ALA A 234 -9.01 7.93 35.87
C ALA A 234 -7.79 8.55 35.17
N LEU A 235 -8.00 9.69 34.48
CA LEU A 235 -6.95 10.55 33.95
C LEU A 235 -6.94 11.86 34.74
N GLN A 236 -5.84 12.12 35.44
CA GLN A 236 -5.57 13.36 36.15
C GLN A 236 -4.74 14.29 35.24
N VAL A 237 -5.36 15.38 34.76
CA VAL A 237 -4.76 16.36 33.86
C VAL A 237 -4.45 17.62 34.64
N PHE A 238 -3.20 18.07 34.56
CA PHE A 238 -2.71 19.29 35.20
C PHE A 238 -2.11 20.22 34.16
N ASP A 239 -2.59 21.46 34.14
CA ASP A 239 -1.99 22.53 33.34
C ASP A 239 -0.96 23.29 34.19
N VAL A 240 0.23 23.49 33.62
CA VAL A 240 1.33 24.22 34.24
C VAL A 240 1.88 25.23 33.25
N ASP A 241 1.82 26.52 33.60
CA ASP A 241 2.34 27.64 32.80
C ASP A 241 3.51 28.37 33.50
N PHE A 242 4.11 27.75 34.51
CA PHE A 242 5.21 28.27 35.30
C PHE A 242 6.36 27.25 35.42
N ASP A 243 7.55 27.71 35.81
CA ASP A 243 8.67 26.83 36.11
C ASP A 243 8.44 26.08 37.42
N LEU A 244 8.80 24.79 37.43
CA LEU A 244 8.85 24.01 38.67
C LEU A 244 10.17 24.29 39.39
N ALA A 245 10.35 25.55 39.79
CA ALA A 245 11.44 26.02 40.61
C ALA A 245 10.92 26.91 41.76
N GLY A 246 11.67 26.94 42.85
CA GLY A 246 11.42 27.83 43.97
C GLY A 246 11.95 29.25 43.72
N PRO A 247 11.82 30.14 44.72
CA PRO A 247 12.29 31.52 44.62
C PRO A 247 13.75 31.60 44.17
N ASN A 248 14.04 32.50 43.22
CA ASN A 248 15.36 32.68 42.62
C ASN A 248 15.91 31.42 41.91
N GLY A 249 15.04 30.55 41.42
CA GLY A 249 15.44 29.31 40.73
C GLY A 249 15.91 28.21 41.68
N ALA A 250 15.61 28.31 42.97
CA ALA A 250 15.94 27.27 43.95
C ALA A 250 15.25 25.94 43.62
N GLN A 251 15.79 24.84 44.15
CA GLN A 251 15.13 23.55 44.01
C GLN A 251 13.87 23.50 44.87
N GLN A 252 12.84 22.80 44.41
CA GLN A 252 11.60 22.63 45.17
C GLN A 252 11.08 21.19 45.12
N GLY A 253 10.17 20.86 46.05
CA GLY A 253 9.48 19.60 46.07
C GLY A 253 8.36 19.48 45.02
N ILE A 254 8.01 18.26 44.64
CA ILE A 254 6.86 17.91 43.81
C ILE A 254 5.95 17.02 44.66
N VAL A 255 4.69 17.40 44.81
CA VAL A 255 3.72 16.70 45.67
C VAL A 255 2.42 16.48 44.92
N PHE A 256 1.97 15.23 44.85
CA PHE A 256 0.64 14.87 44.36
C PHE A 256 -0.32 14.60 45.53
N ARG A 257 -1.54 15.13 45.44
CA ARG A 257 -2.64 14.95 46.41
C ARG A 257 -3.92 14.63 45.66
N GLY A 258 -4.78 13.80 46.25
CA GLY A 258 -6.10 13.50 45.66
C GLY A 258 -6.02 12.82 44.30
N VAL A 259 -4.94 12.10 44.00
CA VAL A 259 -4.83 11.27 42.78
C VAL A 259 -5.31 9.85 43.14
N PRO A 260 -6.34 9.31 42.47
CA PRO A 260 -6.80 7.94 42.71
C PRO A 260 -5.70 6.90 42.47
N ALA A 261 -5.75 5.79 43.22
CA ALA A 261 -4.87 4.65 42.96
C ALA A 261 -5.12 4.11 41.55
N GLY A 262 -4.06 3.93 40.78
CA GLY A 262 -4.13 3.46 39.39
C GLY A 262 -4.36 4.56 38.34
N ALA A 263 -4.71 5.79 38.74
CA ALA A 263 -4.97 6.86 37.78
C ALA A 263 -3.70 7.29 37.02
N THR A 264 -3.84 7.49 35.71
CA THR A 264 -2.83 8.15 34.88
C THR A 264 -2.71 9.61 35.29
N VAL A 265 -1.48 10.12 35.33
CA VAL A 265 -1.18 11.52 35.61
C VAL A 265 -0.53 12.14 34.38
N LEU A 266 -1.21 13.10 33.77
CA LEU A 266 -0.73 13.89 32.64
C LEU A 266 -0.49 15.32 33.12
N VAL A 267 0.76 15.76 33.12
CA VAL A 267 1.13 17.14 33.41
C VAL A 267 1.54 17.84 32.12
N ASN A 268 0.70 18.75 31.64
CA ASN A 268 1.00 19.59 30.48
C ASN A 268 1.73 20.86 30.92
N VAL A 269 2.99 20.99 30.55
CA VAL A 269 3.86 22.14 30.87
C VAL A 269 3.99 23.03 29.64
N TYR A 270 3.17 24.07 29.58
CA TYR A 270 3.03 24.96 28.42
C TYR A 270 4.12 26.01 28.35
N GLY A 271 4.50 26.50 27.17
CA GLY A 271 5.40 27.66 27.01
C GLY A 271 6.82 27.30 26.56
N ALA A 272 7.49 28.27 25.93
CA ALA A 272 8.70 28.03 25.13
C ALA A 272 9.95 27.65 25.94
N ASN A 273 10.11 28.19 27.15
CA ASN A 273 11.26 27.93 28.01
C ASN A 273 10.75 27.41 29.34
N ARG A 274 11.21 26.21 29.75
CA ARG A 274 10.75 25.59 30.98
C ARG A 274 11.89 24.97 31.77
N THR A 275 11.90 25.28 33.06
CA THR A 275 12.80 24.66 34.02
C THR A 275 12.03 23.84 35.04
N ILE A 276 12.47 22.61 35.27
CA ILE A 276 12.14 21.85 36.46
C ILE A 276 13.42 21.77 37.29
N ASN A 277 13.42 22.40 38.46
CA ASN A 277 14.53 22.33 39.41
C ASN A 277 14.05 21.69 40.72
N THR A 278 14.36 20.41 40.92
CA THR A 278 13.73 19.63 41.99
C THR A 278 14.69 18.74 42.78
N TYR A 279 14.43 18.63 44.08
CA TYR A 279 15.04 17.62 44.94
C TYR A 279 14.17 16.37 45.10
N SER A 280 12.98 16.34 44.47
CA SER A 280 12.02 15.26 44.66
C SER A 280 12.38 13.98 43.91
N GLY A 281 11.95 12.87 44.50
CA GLY A 281 12.24 11.54 44.02
C GLY A 281 13.45 10.95 44.75
N GLY A 282 13.21 9.79 45.36
CA GLY A 282 14.19 9.02 46.11
C GLY A 282 14.36 7.62 45.52
N ILE A 283 15.40 6.92 45.98
CA ILE A 283 15.73 5.56 45.53
C ILE A 283 14.82 4.52 46.21
N ASP A 284 14.32 4.82 47.40
CA ASP A 284 13.52 3.91 48.22
C ASP A 284 12.02 4.12 48.02
N ASP A 285 11.40 3.16 47.33
CA ASP A 285 9.96 3.15 47.02
C ASP A 285 9.08 3.09 48.29
N SER A 286 9.61 2.70 49.45
CA SER A 286 8.85 2.64 50.70
C SER A 286 8.75 3.99 51.43
N THR A 287 9.63 4.94 51.10
CA THR A 287 9.73 6.22 51.81
C THR A 287 9.43 7.44 50.94
N ASP A 288 9.55 7.35 49.61
CA ASP A 288 9.17 8.43 48.70
C ASP A 288 7.82 8.16 48.00
N PRO A 289 6.75 8.90 48.34
CA PRO A 289 5.43 8.71 47.74
C PRO A 289 5.37 9.08 46.25
N LEU A 290 6.34 9.84 45.71
CA LEU A 290 6.39 10.17 44.28
C LEU A 290 6.66 8.92 43.43
N ASN A 291 7.40 7.95 43.97
CA ASN A 291 7.76 6.72 43.26
C ASN A 291 6.53 5.89 42.86
N ALA A 292 5.43 5.99 43.61
CA ALA A 292 4.17 5.30 43.32
C ALA A 292 3.48 5.74 42.01
N TYR A 293 3.93 6.85 41.40
CA TYR A 293 3.41 7.36 40.12
C TYR A 293 4.33 7.07 38.93
N ARG A 294 5.55 6.54 39.17
CA ARG A 294 6.62 6.36 38.18
C ARG A 294 6.13 5.84 36.82
N GLU A 295 5.35 4.76 36.84
CA GLU A 295 4.89 4.08 35.61
C GLU A 295 3.64 4.68 34.97
N ARG A 296 3.06 5.75 35.54
CA ARG A 296 1.79 6.31 35.04
C ARG A 296 1.77 7.84 35.04
N LEU A 297 2.92 8.46 35.26
CA LEU A 297 3.13 9.91 35.24
C LEU A 297 3.81 10.29 33.92
N LEU A 298 3.19 11.17 33.15
CA LEU A 298 3.76 11.77 31.94
C LEU A 298 3.88 13.29 32.12
N TRP A 299 5.12 13.79 31.97
CA TRP A 299 5.45 15.20 31.84
C TRP A 299 5.48 15.56 30.35
N ASN A 300 4.44 16.25 29.88
CA ASN A 300 4.27 16.64 28.49
C ASN A 300 4.60 18.12 28.27
N PHE A 301 5.55 18.42 27.40
CA PHE A 301 5.98 19.77 27.03
C PHE A 301 5.62 20.01 25.56
N PRO A 302 4.40 20.50 25.27
CA PRO A 302 3.93 20.62 23.89
C PRO A 302 4.66 21.70 23.08
N ASP A 303 5.10 22.78 23.72
CA ASP A 303 5.56 24.00 23.04
C ASP A 303 7.00 24.39 23.39
N ALA A 304 7.67 23.61 24.24
CA ALA A 304 8.94 24.03 24.82
C ALA A 304 10.09 23.84 23.84
N THR A 305 10.64 24.95 23.35
CA THR A 305 11.89 24.97 22.57
C THR A 305 13.13 24.84 23.46
N THR A 306 13.01 25.07 24.77
CA THR A 306 14.09 24.85 25.74
C THR A 306 13.53 24.25 27.01
N VAL A 307 14.11 23.12 27.42
CA VAL A 307 13.73 22.40 28.65
C VAL A 307 14.97 22.12 29.47
N ASP A 308 15.02 22.64 30.69
CA ASP A 308 16.10 22.38 31.66
C ASP A 308 15.58 21.54 32.81
N LEU A 309 16.07 20.29 32.92
CA LEU A 309 15.77 19.38 34.02
C LEU A 309 16.96 19.33 34.98
N ALA A 310 16.82 20.01 36.10
CA ALA A 310 17.87 20.25 37.08
C ALA A 310 17.45 19.84 38.49
N GLY A 311 18.44 19.81 39.39
CA GLY A 311 18.22 19.60 40.81
C GLY A 311 19.04 18.44 41.38
N THR A 312 18.68 17.96 42.57
CA THR A 312 19.33 16.80 43.22
C THR A 312 18.44 15.56 43.33
N GLY A 313 17.21 15.60 42.81
CA GLY A 313 16.25 14.50 42.91
C GLY A 313 16.48 13.37 41.90
N GLN A 314 16.02 12.17 42.24
CA GLN A 314 15.84 11.04 41.31
C GLN A 314 14.43 11.15 40.72
N MET A 315 14.24 12.00 39.72
CA MET A 315 12.91 12.42 39.25
C MET A 315 12.13 11.24 38.66
N GLN A 316 10.82 11.22 38.87
CA GLN A 316 9.91 10.12 38.51
C GLN A 316 9.01 10.48 37.34
N GLY A 317 8.65 9.48 36.54
CA GLY A 317 7.72 9.62 35.44
C GLY A 317 8.40 9.67 34.07
N SER A 318 7.59 9.53 33.04
CA SER A 318 7.99 9.66 31.65
C SER A 318 7.94 11.10 31.18
N PHE A 319 8.72 11.41 30.15
CA PHE A 319 8.82 12.75 29.56
C PHE A 319 8.53 12.70 28.07
N LEU A 320 7.75 13.68 27.60
CA LEU A 320 7.51 13.94 26.19
C LEU A 320 7.74 15.42 25.90
N ILE A 321 8.79 15.74 25.15
CA ILE A 321 9.07 17.08 24.65
C ILE A 321 8.70 17.12 23.17
N GLY A 322 7.56 17.76 22.88
CA GLY A 322 6.86 17.66 21.60
C GLY A 322 7.33 18.62 20.52
N ASP A 323 8.05 19.68 20.87
CA ASP A 323 8.56 20.64 19.88
C ASP A 323 9.85 20.12 19.22
N GLN A 324 9.86 20.04 17.89
CA GLN A 324 10.98 19.48 17.14
C GLN A 324 12.23 20.36 17.13
N ALA A 325 12.10 21.65 17.45
CA ALA A 325 13.20 22.58 17.63
C ALA A 325 13.72 22.59 19.08
N SER A 326 13.19 21.73 19.95
CA SER A 326 13.56 21.71 21.35
C SER A 326 15.04 21.35 21.58
N MET A 327 15.64 22.09 22.51
CA MET A 327 16.92 21.76 23.12
C MET A 327 16.66 21.39 24.58
N THR A 328 16.81 20.11 24.92
CA THR A 328 16.58 19.63 26.28
C THR A 328 17.90 19.36 27.00
N THR A 329 18.11 19.96 28.17
CA THR A 329 19.29 19.71 29.02
C THR A 329 18.87 18.97 30.28
N VAL A 330 19.52 17.83 30.54
CA VAL A 330 19.28 17.03 31.75
C VAL A 330 20.54 17.01 32.61
N THR A 331 20.43 17.53 33.83
CA THR A 331 21.47 17.47 34.88
C THR A 331 21.00 16.77 36.14
N LEU A 332 19.76 16.28 36.17
CA LEU A 332 19.21 15.50 37.28
C LEU A 332 20.06 14.26 37.54
N PRO A 333 20.34 13.90 38.81
CA PRO A 333 21.03 12.66 39.17
C PRO A 333 20.38 11.41 38.59
N GLY A 334 19.05 11.39 38.44
CA GLY A 334 18.44 10.38 37.59
C GLY A 334 17.02 10.70 37.14
N VAL A 335 16.65 10.08 36.02
CA VAL A 335 15.31 10.13 35.42
C VAL A 335 14.75 8.71 35.38
N ASN A 336 13.59 8.51 36.03
CA ASN A 336 12.99 7.20 36.26
C ASN A 336 11.70 7.04 35.45
N GLY A 337 11.85 6.74 34.15
CA GLY A 337 10.76 6.63 33.19
C GLY A 337 11.26 6.70 31.75
N ARG A 338 10.35 6.48 30.79
CA ARG A 338 10.61 6.76 29.37
C ARG A 338 10.97 8.23 29.14
N PHE A 339 11.87 8.49 28.18
CA PHE A 339 12.28 9.84 27.85
C PHE A 339 12.24 10.09 26.35
N PHE A 340 11.26 10.86 25.90
CA PHE A 340 11.06 11.15 24.49
C PHE A 340 11.19 12.65 24.24
N THR A 341 12.13 13.04 23.40
CA THR A 341 12.22 14.40 22.86
C THR A 341 12.25 14.34 21.35
N THR A 342 11.45 15.19 20.70
CA THR A 342 11.42 15.30 19.24
C THR A 342 12.49 16.26 18.70
N GLY A 343 13.21 16.95 19.58
CA GLY A 343 14.40 17.75 19.29
C GLY A 343 15.69 17.08 19.78
N SER A 344 16.64 17.88 20.26
CA SER A 344 17.94 17.44 20.75
C SER A 344 17.97 17.26 22.27
N LEU A 345 18.83 16.36 22.73
CA LEU A 345 19.07 16.05 24.14
C LEU A 345 20.54 16.28 24.49
N THR A 346 20.80 17.07 25.53
CA THR A 346 22.10 17.13 26.22
C THR A 346 21.99 16.49 27.59
N HIS A 347 22.60 15.32 27.76
CA HIS A 347 22.76 14.70 29.07
C HIS A 347 24.10 15.09 29.67
N THR A 348 24.06 15.82 30.77
CA THR A 348 25.25 16.43 31.37
C THR A 348 25.15 16.47 32.89
N SER A 349 26.07 17.19 33.53
CA SER A 349 26.09 17.42 34.97
C SER A 349 26.07 18.91 35.28
N ALA A 350 25.54 19.29 36.43
CA ALA A 350 25.72 20.64 36.94
C ALA A 350 27.22 20.97 37.10
N ALA A 351 27.57 22.27 36.97
CA ALA A 351 28.95 22.72 37.13
C ALA A 351 29.50 22.52 38.56
N THR A 352 28.61 22.54 39.55
CA THR A 352 28.91 22.34 40.98
C THR A 352 27.96 21.35 41.60
N GLY A 353 28.49 20.32 42.27
CA GLY A 353 27.69 19.27 42.93
C GLY A 353 27.39 18.07 42.02
N GLY A 354 27.62 16.87 42.56
CA GLY A 354 27.25 15.59 41.93
C GLY A 354 28.00 15.22 40.64
N GLY A 355 27.84 13.95 40.25
CA GLY A 355 28.30 13.30 39.03
C GLY A 355 27.68 11.91 39.03
N GLY A 356 27.47 11.30 37.86
CA GLY A 356 26.64 10.10 37.79
C GLY A 356 25.19 10.38 37.44
N GLN A 357 24.93 11.31 36.52
CA GLN A 357 23.58 11.52 35.99
C GLN A 357 23.19 10.32 35.12
N GLU A 358 21.97 9.82 35.32
CA GLU A 358 21.51 8.52 34.82
C GLU A 358 20.08 8.59 34.25
N PHE A 359 19.80 7.78 33.23
CA PHE A 359 18.43 7.44 32.84
C PHE A 359 18.16 5.99 33.22
N HIS A 360 17.03 5.72 33.88
CA HIS A 360 16.60 4.37 34.25
C HIS A 360 15.39 3.95 33.40
N ALA A 361 15.34 2.67 33.04
CA ALA A 361 14.35 2.15 32.10
C ALA A 361 13.08 1.69 32.81
N TYR A 362 12.15 2.62 33.02
CA TYR A 362 10.82 2.31 33.55
C TYR A 362 9.73 2.48 32.49
N PRO A 363 8.77 1.55 32.40
CA PRO A 363 7.70 1.63 31.44
C PRO A 363 6.73 2.75 31.79
N PHE A 364 5.99 3.19 30.79
CA PHE A 364 4.78 3.98 30.97
C PHE A 364 3.57 3.12 30.63
N ASN A 365 2.79 2.81 31.65
CA ASN A 365 1.59 1.98 31.64
C ASN A 365 0.30 2.79 31.84
N GLY A 366 0.39 4.13 31.82
CA GLY A 366 -0.77 5.00 31.91
C GLY A 366 -1.64 4.95 30.65
N ASP A 367 -2.95 5.04 30.84
CA ASP A 367 -3.95 5.25 29.78
C ASP A 367 -4.06 6.76 29.49
N LEU A 368 -3.61 7.18 28.31
CA LEU A 368 -3.59 8.57 27.85
C LEU A 368 -4.86 8.90 27.04
N PRO A 369 -5.15 10.18 26.75
CA PRO A 369 -6.18 10.52 25.77
C PRO A 369 -5.93 9.82 24.44
N ASP A 370 -7.00 9.34 23.79
CA ASP A 370 -6.91 8.81 22.44
C ASP A 370 -6.51 9.95 21.48
N CYS A 371 -5.26 9.90 21.08
CA CYS A 371 -4.57 10.89 20.26
C CYS A 371 -3.93 10.24 19.04
N ALA A 372 -4.26 8.96 18.76
CA ALA A 372 -3.75 8.29 17.58
C ALA A 372 -4.22 9.09 16.35
N PRO A 373 -3.32 9.45 15.42
CA PRO A 373 -3.79 9.85 14.09
C PRO A 373 -4.62 8.68 13.58
N THR A 374 -5.82 8.96 13.10
CA THR A 374 -6.64 7.94 12.45
C THR A 374 -5.76 7.29 11.38
N PRO A 375 -5.58 5.96 11.38
CA PRO A 375 -4.76 5.29 10.36
C PRO A 375 -5.15 5.83 8.98
N PRO A 376 -4.18 6.14 8.10
CA PRO A 376 -4.53 6.67 6.80
C PRO A 376 -5.52 5.70 6.15
N VAL A 377 -6.66 6.25 5.72
CA VAL A 377 -7.68 5.44 5.08
C VAL A 377 -7.07 4.88 3.80
N THR A 378 -6.96 3.57 3.71
CA THR A 378 -6.45 2.87 2.52
C THR A 378 -7.57 2.10 1.82
N GLY A 379 -7.48 2.00 0.50
CA GLY A 379 -8.42 1.27 -0.33
C GLY A 379 -7.82 0.95 -1.69
N GLU A 380 -8.50 0.10 -2.45
CA GLU A 380 -7.99 -0.36 -3.74
C GLU A 380 -8.35 0.61 -4.87
N VAL A 381 -7.38 0.99 -5.69
CA VAL A 381 -7.59 1.70 -6.95
C VAL A 381 -7.32 0.70 -8.08
N ARG A 382 -8.34 0.42 -8.89
CA ARG A 382 -8.33 -0.62 -9.93
C ARG A 382 -8.55 -0.04 -11.31
N VAL A 383 -8.14 -0.79 -12.32
CA VAL A 383 -8.55 -0.63 -13.71
C VAL A 383 -9.16 -1.94 -14.20
N HIS A 384 -10.21 -1.84 -15.01
CA HIS A 384 -10.85 -2.96 -15.70
C HIS A 384 -10.80 -2.72 -17.21
N LYS A 385 -9.96 -3.50 -17.88
CA LYS A 385 -9.71 -3.46 -19.30
C LYS A 385 -10.67 -4.37 -20.05
N ILE A 386 -11.36 -3.81 -21.04
CA ILE A 386 -12.30 -4.54 -21.89
C ILE A 386 -12.11 -4.20 -23.38
N ASP A 387 -12.58 -5.09 -24.23
CA ASP A 387 -12.78 -4.87 -25.66
C ASP A 387 -13.98 -3.91 -25.87
N GLU A 388 -13.80 -2.89 -26.71
CA GLU A 388 -14.80 -1.85 -26.97
C GLU A 388 -16.11 -2.43 -27.52
N GLU A 389 -16.02 -3.41 -28.43
CA GLU A 389 -17.17 -3.92 -29.18
C GLU A 389 -17.95 -5.00 -28.40
N THR A 390 -17.23 -5.96 -27.85
CA THR A 390 -17.77 -7.16 -27.19
C THR A 390 -17.94 -6.99 -25.69
N GLY A 391 -17.22 -6.04 -25.08
CA GLY A 391 -17.14 -5.88 -23.62
C GLY A 391 -16.39 -7.01 -22.91
N ALA A 392 -15.71 -7.90 -23.66
CA ALA A 392 -14.91 -8.98 -23.09
C ALA A 392 -13.69 -8.44 -22.35
N ALA A 393 -13.34 -9.05 -21.22
CA ALA A 393 -12.16 -8.68 -20.45
C ALA A 393 -10.85 -8.95 -21.21
N LEU A 394 -9.89 -8.03 -21.11
CA LEU A 394 -8.61 -8.11 -21.82
C LEU A 394 -7.42 -8.21 -20.86
N ALA A 395 -6.69 -9.32 -20.97
CA ALA A 395 -5.44 -9.55 -20.26
C ALA A 395 -4.25 -8.93 -21.01
N GLY A 396 -3.20 -8.53 -20.28
CA GLY A 396 -1.93 -8.09 -20.85
C GLY A 396 -1.80 -6.61 -21.16
N ALA A 397 -2.83 -5.78 -20.87
CA ALA A 397 -2.67 -4.32 -20.93
C ALA A 397 -1.77 -3.84 -19.79
N VAL A 398 -0.88 -2.88 -20.07
CA VAL A 398 0.11 -2.34 -19.12
C VAL A 398 -0.27 -0.91 -18.75
N PHE A 399 -0.44 -0.68 -17.45
CA PHE A 399 -0.85 0.60 -16.88
C PHE A 399 0.15 1.13 -15.86
N GLN A 400 0.17 2.45 -15.71
CA GLN A 400 0.81 3.15 -14.59
C GLN A 400 -0.25 3.85 -13.74
N LEU A 401 -0.17 3.70 -12.42
CA LEU A 401 -0.98 4.44 -11.46
C LEU A 401 -0.21 5.67 -10.98
N TRP A 402 -0.86 6.82 -11.06
CA TRP A 402 -0.32 8.11 -10.61
C TRP A 402 -1.27 8.76 -9.60
N ARG A 403 -0.69 9.43 -8.60
CA ARG A 403 -1.41 10.21 -7.60
C ARG A 403 -1.23 11.69 -7.87
N GLU A 404 -2.33 12.42 -7.91
CA GLU A 404 -2.37 13.89 -7.94
C GLU A 404 -1.65 14.45 -6.70
N THR A 405 -0.53 15.13 -6.91
CA THR A 405 0.28 15.67 -5.78
C THR A 405 0.69 17.13 -5.93
N ASN A 406 0.44 17.77 -7.07
CA ASN A 406 0.85 19.15 -7.34
C ASN A 406 -0.33 20.14 -7.38
N GLY A 407 -1.57 19.64 -7.38
CA GLY A 407 -2.80 20.46 -7.38
C GLY A 407 -3.17 21.02 -8.75
N VAL A 408 -2.61 20.49 -9.83
CA VAL A 408 -2.85 20.93 -11.22
C VAL A 408 -3.74 19.91 -11.92
N PRO A 409 -4.93 20.29 -12.42
CA PRO A 409 -5.86 19.33 -13.01
C PRO A 409 -5.29 18.53 -14.20
N GLY A 410 -5.49 17.22 -14.19
CA GLY A 410 -5.00 16.27 -15.18
C GLY A 410 -3.76 15.52 -14.69
N LEU A 411 -3.26 14.57 -15.46
CA LEU A 411 -2.01 13.88 -15.13
C LEU A 411 -0.79 14.67 -15.65
N GLN A 412 0.21 14.92 -14.80
CA GLN A 412 1.53 15.43 -15.21
C GLN A 412 2.65 14.44 -14.86
N THR A 413 3.08 13.65 -15.83
CA THR A 413 4.15 12.64 -15.64
C THR A 413 5.58 13.21 -15.69
N GLY A 414 5.74 14.54 -15.79
CA GLY A 414 7.03 15.21 -15.91
C GLY A 414 6.92 16.72 -15.75
N GLY A 415 8.05 17.42 -15.64
CA GLY A 415 8.11 18.85 -15.37
C GLY A 415 8.84 19.17 -14.06
N ALA A 416 8.72 20.42 -13.59
CA ALA A 416 9.36 20.86 -12.35
C ALA A 416 8.64 20.34 -11.08
N ASP A 417 7.36 19.98 -11.20
CA ASP A 417 6.53 19.50 -10.11
C ASP A 417 5.52 18.44 -10.62
N PRO A 418 5.99 17.23 -10.99
CA PRO A 418 5.14 16.17 -11.52
C PRO A 418 4.29 15.50 -10.45
N ASP A 419 3.24 14.81 -10.89
CA ASP A 419 2.48 13.89 -10.05
C ASP A 419 3.32 12.71 -9.59
N THR A 420 2.90 12.07 -8.49
CA THR A 420 3.65 10.96 -7.89
C THR A 420 3.28 9.64 -8.56
N HIS A 421 4.26 8.95 -9.14
CA HIS A 421 4.09 7.57 -9.61
C HIS A 421 3.91 6.63 -8.42
N VAL A 422 2.88 5.78 -8.47
CA VAL A 422 2.54 4.85 -7.39
C VAL A 422 3.04 3.45 -7.73
N THR A 423 2.64 2.91 -8.87
CA THR A 423 3.05 1.57 -9.34
C THR A 423 2.76 1.38 -10.82
N ASP A 424 3.45 0.42 -11.42
CA ASP A 424 3.05 -0.18 -12.70
C ASP A 424 2.20 -1.44 -12.46
N CYS A 425 1.37 -1.79 -13.44
CA CYS A 425 0.33 -2.81 -13.28
C CYS A 425 -0.02 -3.45 -14.64
N THR A 426 -0.24 -4.77 -14.68
CA THR A 426 -0.64 -5.48 -15.90
C THR A 426 -1.94 -6.24 -15.67
N THR A 427 -2.89 -6.15 -16.61
CA THR A 427 -4.20 -6.79 -16.46
C THR A 427 -4.15 -8.31 -16.52
N GLY A 428 -4.82 -8.95 -15.56
CA GLY A 428 -4.98 -10.40 -15.50
C GLY A 428 -6.05 -10.93 -16.45
N ALA A 429 -6.34 -12.23 -16.37
CA ALA A 429 -7.34 -12.90 -17.21
C ALA A 429 -8.77 -12.36 -17.06
N ASP A 430 -9.08 -11.71 -15.94
CA ASP A 430 -10.34 -11.04 -15.66
C ASP A 430 -10.36 -9.57 -16.11
N GLY A 431 -9.31 -9.14 -16.83
CA GLY A 431 -9.13 -7.78 -17.32
C GLY A 431 -8.80 -6.77 -16.24
N ARG A 432 -8.53 -7.20 -14.99
CA ARG A 432 -8.28 -6.27 -13.88
C ARG A 432 -6.84 -6.25 -13.44
N CYS A 433 -6.45 -5.09 -12.91
CA CYS A 433 -5.29 -4.96 -12.06
C CYS A 433 -5.48 -3.72 -11.16
N GLY A 434 -4.75 -3.61 -10.05
CA GLY A 434 -4.90 -2.50 -9.12
C GLY A 434 -3.84 -2.48 -8.02
N ALA A 435 -3.95 -1.48 -7.14
CA ALA A 435 -3.08 -1.31 -5.99
C ALA A 435 -3.87 -0.77 -4.78
N THR A 436 -3.48 -1.20 -3.58
CA THR A 436 -3.97 -0.60 -2.33
C THR A 436 -3.13 0.64 -2.02
N THR A 437 -3.79 1.78 -1.86
CA THR A 437 -3.14 3.08 -1.64
C THR A 437 -3.97 3.92 -0.66
N GLU A 438 -3.41 5.03 -0.18
CA GLU A 438 -4.09 5.97 0.71
C GLU A 438 -5.22 6.71 -0.01
N ALA A 439 -6.15 7.32 0.74
CA ALA A 439 -7.14 8.22 0.17
C ALA A 439 -6.46 9.35 -0.63
N GLY A 440 -7.02 9.71 -1.77
CA GLY A 440 -6.42 10.63 -2.72
C GLY A 440 -7.09 10.60 -4.08
N THR A 441 -6.58 11.43 -4.99
CA THR A 441 -7.01 11.50 -6.38
C THR A 441 -5.96 10.85 -7.26
N TYR A 442 -6.41 9.98 -8.18
CA TYR A 442 -5.55 9.11 -8.97
C TYR A 442 -5.89 9.14 -10.45
N TYR A 443 -4.89 8.84 -11.27
CA TYR A 443 -5.02 8.65 -12.71
C TYR A 443 -4.37 7.32 -13.11
N TRP A 444 -5.02 6.57 -13.98
CA TRP A 444 -4.41 5.47 -14.70
C TRP A 444 -3.91 5.96 -16.05
N ARG A 445 -2.72 5.55 -16.45
CA ARG A 445 -2.20 5.76 -17.80
C ARG A 445 -1.90 4.43 -18.45
N GLU A 446 -2.52 4.14 -19.59
CA GLU A 446 -2.18 2.95 -20.39
C GLU A 446 -0.90 3.20 -21.17
N THR A 447 0.09 2.34 -21.00
CA THR A 447 1.41 2.47 -21.64
C THR A 447 1.69 1.36 -22.63
N GLY A 448 0.87 0.31 -22.64
CA GLY A 448 0.91 -0.75 -23.64
C GLY A 448 -0.44 -1.45 -23.74
N ALA A 449 -1.03 -1.45 -24.93
CA ALA A 449 -2.26 -2.17 -25.23
C ALA A 449 -2.02 -3.69 -25.27
N PRO A 450 -3.06 -4.52 -25.05
CA PRO A 450 -3.00 -5.95 -25.29
C PRO A 450 -2.66 -6.29 -26.75
N ASP A 451 -2.16 -7.51 -26.97
CA ASP A 451 -1.86 -8.01 -28.32
C ASP A 451 -3.10 -7.97 -29.23
N GLY A 452 -2.96 -7.32 -30.39
CA GLY A 452 -4.03 -7.18 -31.39
C GLY A 452 -5.01 -6.02 -31.13
N TYR A 453 -4.67 -5.12 -30.20
CA TYR A 453 -5.44 -3.91 -29.89
C TYR A 453 -4.62 -2.65 -30.13
N GLU A 454 -5.32 -1.54 -30.37
CA GLU A 454 -4.72 -0.22 -30.50
C GLU A 454 -4.61 0.47 -29.13
N LEU A 455 -3.47 1.14 -28.86
CA LEU A 455 -3.31 1.96 -27.66
C LEU A 455 -4.27 3.16 -27.72
N PRO A 456 -5.10 3.39 -26.70
CA PRO A 456 -6.02 4.52 -26.69
C PRO A 456 -5.31 5.88 -26.78
N ASP A 457 -5.94 6.81 -27.47
CA ASP A 457 -5.58 8.24 -27.47
C ASP A 457 -6.87 9.06 -27.18
N PRO A 458 -7.01 9.67 -25.99
CA PRO A 458 -6.00 9.79 -24.92
C PRO A 458 -5.77 8.48 -24.15
N ASP A 459 -4.55 8.32 -23.62
CA ASP A 459 -4.08 7.15 -22.85
C ASP A 459 -4.27 7.31 -21.33
N VAL A 460 -4.93 8.37 -20.87
CA VAL A 460 -5.11 8.71 -19.45
C VAL A 460 -6.58 8.61 -19.02
N PHE A 461 -6.81 7.95 -17.88
CA PHE A 461 -8.13 7.66 -17.33
C PHE A 461 -8.22 8.11 -15.86
N GLY A 462 -9.16 9.01 -15.59
CA GLY A 462 -9.37 9.60 -14.27
C GLY A 462 -9.97 11.00 -14.38
N PRO A 463 -10.03 11.76 -13.27
CA PRO A 463 -9.56 11.37 -11.94
C PRO A 463 -10.44 10.29 -11.27
N LEU A 464 -9.81 9.41 -10.50
CA LEU A 464 -10.46 8.51 -9.54
C LEU A 464 -10.23 9.05 -8.12
N THR A 465 -11.29 9.27 -7.36
CA THR A 465 -11.18 9.76 -5.97
C THR A 465 -11.45 8.65 -4.97
N LEU A 466 -10.37 8.18 -4.34
CA LEU A 466 -10.43 7.29 -3.19
C LEU A 466 -10.61 8.12 -1.91
N SER A 467 -11.66 7.82 -1.15
CA SER A 467 -12.04 8.54 0.07
C SER A 467 -12.36 7.58 1.20
N ALA A 468 -12.53 8.10 2.41
CA ALA A 468 -12.93 7.28 3.57
C ALA A 468 -14.24 6.50 3.33
N GLU A 469 -15.17 7.08 2.59
CA GLU A 469 -16.50 6.52 2.36
C GLU A 469 -16.49 5.33 1.41
N ASN A 470 -15.57 5.31 0.44
CA ASN A 470 -15.50 4.27 -0.60
C ASN A 470 -14.29 3.34 -0.46
N ALA A 471 -13.39 3.60 0.49
CA ALA A 471 -12.15 2.83 0.67
C ALA A 471 -12.36 1.32 0.82
N SER A 472 -13.40 0.88 1.53
CA SER A 472 -13.70 -0.55 1.69
C SER A 472 -14.15 -1.23 0.39
N ALA A 473 -14.73 -0.49 -0.55
CA ALA A 473 -15.12 -1.00 -1.87
C ALA A 473 -14.00 -0.84 -2.90
N GLY A 474 -13.16 0.19 -2.73
CA GLY A 474 -12.22 0.67 -3.72
C GLY A 474 -12.89 1.52 -4.80
N VAL A 475 -12.07 1.98 -5.76
CA VAL A 475 -12.51 2.69 -6.96
C VAL A 475 -11.96 2.00 -8.20
N GLU A 476 -12.72 2.00 -9.30
CA GLU A 476 -12.36 1.29 -10.54
C GLU A 476 -12.63 2.17 -11.76
N ALA A 477 -11.65 2.28 -12.67
CA ALA A 477 -11.85 2.82 -14.02
C ALA A 477 -12.10 1.69 -15.01
N THR A 478 -13.05 1.84 -15.93
CA THR A 478 -13.23 0.91 -17.07
C THR A 478 -12.56 1.51 -18.30
N VAL A 479 -11.63 0.78 -18.90
CA VAL A 479 -10.83 1.21 -20.07
C VAL A 479 -11.11 0.29 -21.25
N ARG A 480 -11.41 0.87 -22.41
CA ARG A 480 -11.86 0.14 -23.61
C ARG A 480 -10.85 0.29 -24.73
N ASP A 481 -10.50 -0.82 -25.38
CA ASP A 481 -9.64 -0.80 -26.57
C ASP A 481 -10.40 -1.29 -27.79
N THR A 482 -10.03 -0.69 -28.91
CA THR A 482 -10.49 -1.13 -30.22
C THR A 482 -9.50 -2.16 -30.78
N ARG A 483 -10.03 -3.25 -31.32
CA ARG A 483 -9.23 -4.28 -31.96
C ARG A 483 -8.61 -3.73 -33.24
N THR A 484 -7.33 -4.05 -33.47
CA THR A 484 -6.65 -3.68 -34.71
C THR A 484 -7.34 -4.36 -35.91
N PRO A 485 -7.80 -3.62 -36.93
CA PRO A 485 -8.47 -4.22 -38.08
C PRO A 485 -7.56 -5.19 -38.85
N VAL A 486 -8.04 -6.40 -39.14
CA VAL A 486 -7.39 -7.33 -40.06
C VAL A 486 -7.96 -7.09 -41.47
N PRO A 487 -7.13 -6.79 -42.50
CA PRO A 487 -7.63 -6.65 -43.87
C PRO A 487 -8.26 -7.95 -44.40
N PRO A 488 -9.37 -7.91 -45.16
CA PRO A 488 -9.97 -9.12 -45.72
C PRO A 488 -9.05 -9.77 -46.77
N VAL A 489 -8.91 -11.09 -46.69
CA VAL A 489 -8.17 -11.90 -47.68
C VAL A 489 -9.10 -12.20 -48.86
N PRO A 490 -8.75 -11.85 -50.12
CA PRO A 490 -9.58 -12.18 -51.27
C PRO A 490 -9.49 -13.67 -51.65
N GLY A 491 -10.52 -14.20 -52.31
CA GLY A 491 -10.64 -15.60 -52.72
C GLY A 491 -10.26 -15.87 -54.18
N ALA A 492 -10.29 -17.15 -54.60
CA ALA A 492 -9.96 -17.55 -55.98
C ALA A 492 -10.82 -18.74 -56.48
N ILE A 493 -10.99 -18.83 -57.80
CA ILE A 493 -11.64 -19.95 -58.51
C ILE A 493 -10.65 -20.53 -59.53
N GLU A 494 -10.49 -21.86 -59.55
CA GLU A 494 -9.68 -22.58 -60.53
C GLU A 494 -10.55 -23.46 -61.42
N LEU A 495 -10.45 -23.26 -62.73
CA LEU A 495 -11.22 -23.97 -63.75
C LEU A 495 -10.33 -24.96 -64.50
N THR A 496 -10.86 -26.18 -64.68
CA THR A 496 -10.29 -27.20 -65.56
C THR A 496 -11.25 -27.51 -66.71
N LYS A 497 -10.77 -27.40 -67.94
CA LYS A 497 -11.55 -27.64 -69.16
C LYS A 497 -11.15 -28.95 -69.80
N THR A 498 -12.15 -29.79 -70.09
CA THR A 498 -11.93 -31.12 -70.66
C THR A 498 -12.82 -31.44 -71.85
N ASP A 499 -12.39 -32.43 -72.63
CA ASP A 499 -13.18 -33.13 -73.64
C ASP A 499 -14.18 -34.07 -72.94
N ALA A 500 -15.46 -33.95 -73.29
CA ALA A 500 -16.53 -34.72 -72.65
C ALA A 500 -16.45 -36.24 -72.87
N ALA A 501 -15.82 -36.69 -73.96
CA ALA A 501 -15.77 -38.10 -74.33
C ALA A 501 -14.57 -38.83 -73.69
N ASN A 502 -13.41 -38.18 -73.60
CA ASN A 502 -12.16 -38.83 -73.16
C ASN A 502 -11.45 -38.12 -72.00
N GLY A 503 -11.96 -36.99 -71.52
CA GLY A 503 -11.38 -36.25 -70.39
C GLY A 503 -10.09 -35.51 -70.70
N ALA A 504 -9.63 -35.49 -71.96
CA ALA A 504 -8.40 -34.78 -72.34
C ALA A 504 -8.54 -33.27 -72.10
N PRO A 505 -7.46 -32.59 -71.67
CA PRO A 505 -7.50 -31.15 -71.41
C PRO A 505 -7.72 -30.34 -72.69
N LEU A 506 -8.43 -29.22 -72.57
CA LEU A 506 -8.79 -28.36 -73.71
C LEU A 506 -8.25 -26.93 -73.54
N ALA A 507 -7.31 -26.57 -74.42
CA ALA A 507 -6.77 -25.23 -74.53
C ALA A 507 -7.63 -24.31 -75.40
N GLY A 508 -7.74 -23.04 -75.01
CA GLY A 508 -8.37 -21.99 -75.80
C GLY A 508 -9.88 -21.78 -75.54
N ALA A 509 -10.46 -22.38 -74.50
CA ALA A 509 -11.81 -22.04 -74.06
C ALA A 509 -11.77 -20.73 -73.25
N VAL A 510 -12.74 -19.83 -73.45
CA VAL A 510 -12.75 -18.50 -72.82
C VAL A 510 -13.93 -18.38 -71.84
N PHE A 511 -13.63 -18.04 -70.59
CA PHE A 511 -14.60 -17.86 -69.52
C PHE A 511 -14.63 -16.43 -68.99
N GLU A 512 -15.80 -16.00 -68.54
CA GLU A 512 -15.99 -14.79 -67.75
C GLU A 512 -16.51 -15.15 -66.36
N ALA A 513 -15.99 -14.49 -65.31
CA ALA A 513 -16.54 -14.60 -63.97
C ALA A 513 -17.51 -13.45 -63.69
N TRP A 514 -18.65 -13.78 -63.10
CA TRP A 514 -19.72 -12.85 -62.75
C TRP A 514 -20.13 -13.07 -61.31
N ARG A 515 -20.06 -12.01 -60.50
CA ARG A 515 -20.49 -12.02 -59.09
C ARG A 515 -21.99 -11.79 -59.02
N GLU A 516 -22.68 -12.67 -58.30
CA GLU A 516 -24.08 -12.51 -57.93
C GLU A 516 -24.24 -11.23 -57.10
N THR A 517 -25.04 -10.29 -57.61
CA THR A 517 -25.20 -8.96 -56.99
C THR A 517 -26.63 -8.45 -56.97
N ASN A 518 -27.56 -9.15 -57.62
CA ASN A 518 -28.94 -8.70 -57.79
C ASN A 518 -29.96 -9.51 -56.96
N GLY A 519 -29.54 -10.65 -56.38
CA GLY A 519 -30.36 -11.51 -55.54
C GLY A 519 -31.36 -12.38 -56.30
N VAL A 520 -31.17 -12.58 -57.61
CA VAL A 520 -32.03 -13.39 -58.49
C VAL A 520 -31.28 -14.67 -58.86
N ASP A 521 -31.92 -15.83 -58.69
CA ASP A 521 -31.28 -17.11 -59.00
C ASP A 521 -30.86 -17.21 -60.48
N GLY A 522 -29.56 -17.44 -60.69
CA GLY A 522 -28.95 -17.67 -62.01
C GLY A 522 -28.43 -16.40 -62.67
N LEU A 523 -27.39 -16.55 -63.50
CA LEU A 523 -26.66 -15.42 -64.08
C LEU A 523 -27.54 -14.50 -64.96
N GLN A 524 -27.64 -13.23 -64.56
CA GLN A 524 -28.27 -12.17 -65.35
C GLN A 524 -27.20 -11.28 -66.02
N THR A 525 -26.93 -11.49 -67.30
CA THR A 525 -25.92 -10.67 -68.04
C THR A 525 -26.49 -9.40 -68.67
N THR A 526 -27.81 -9.22 -68.68
CA THR A 526 -28.51 -8.07 -69.28
C THR A 526 -29.77 -7.73 -68.48
N GLY A 527 -30.37 -6.55 -68.71
CA GLY A 527 -31.58 -6.10 -68.02
C GLY A 527 -31.33 -4.92 -67.06
N PRO A 528 -32.35 -4.51 -66.26
CA PRO A 528 -32.24 -3.34 -65.41
C PRO A 528 -31.36 -3.54 -64.17
N ASN A 529 -31.05 -4.79 -63.80
CA ASN A 529 -30.20 -5.11 -62.64
C ASN A 529 -29.35 -6.38 -62.91
N PRO A 530 -28.38 -6.32 -63.84
CA PRO A 530 -27.55 -7.47 -64.17
C PRO A 530 -26.53 -7.76 -63.06
N ASP A 531 -26.00 -8.98 -63.05
CA ASP A 531 -24.86 -9.33 -62.20
C ASP A 531 -23.58 -8.59 -62.60
N THR A 532 -22.61 -8.53 -61.69
CA THR A 532 -21.38 -7.76 -61.90
C THR A 532 -20.29 -8.66 -62.47
N ARG A 533 -19.80 -8.34 -63.67
CA ARG A 533 -18.62 -9.02 -64.22
C ARG A 533 -17.36 -8.65 -63.41
N THR A 534 -16.58 -9.64 -63.01
CA THR A 534 -15.38 -9.46 -62.20
C THR A 534 -14.14 -9.91 -62.96
N GLY A 535 -13.10 -9.07 -62.97
CA GLY A 535 -11.81 -9.38 -63.59
C GLY A 535 -11.84 -9.46 -65.13
N ALA A 536 -10.70 -9.84 -65.71
CA ALA A 536 -10.58 -10.12 -67.14
C ALA A 536 -11.15 -11.51 -67.49
N ALA A 537 -11.52 -11.72 -68.76
CA ALA A 537 -11.82 -13.06 -69.24
C ALA A 537 -10.58 -13.97 -69.10
N CYS A 538 -10.83 -15.23 -68.78
CA CYS A 538 -9.80 -16.24 -68.58
C CYS A 538 -9.82 -17.23 -69.75
N THR A 539 -8.66 -17.50 -70.35
CA THR A 539 -8.51 -18.47 -71.45
C THR A 539 -7.77 -19.70 -70.96
N THR A 540 -8.29 -20.89 -71.23
CA THR A 540 -7.67 -22.14 -70.76
C THR A 540 -6.35 -22.42 -71.49
N ASP A 541 -5.33 -22.82 -70.74
CA ASP A 541 -3.99 -23.11 -71.25
C ASP A 541 -3.88 -24.52 -71.89
N SER A 542 -2.67 -24.94 -72.27
CA SER A 542 -2.40 -26.27 -72.86
C SER A 542 -2.77 -27.45 -71.96
N ALA A 543 -2.86 -27.25 -70.65
CA ALA A 543 -3.30 -28.23 -69.67
C ALA A 543 -4.81 -28.10 -69.35
N GLY A 544 -5.52 -27.19 -70.04
CA GLY A 544 -6.93 -26.94 -69.85
C GLY A 544 -7.24 -26.10 -68.62
N HIS A 545 -6.23 -25.47 -67.99
CA HIS A 545 -6.39 -24.74 -66.75
C HIS A 545 -6.52 -23.23 -66.96
N CYS A 546 -7.24 -22.59 -66.06
CA CYS A 546 -7.53 -21.17 -66.08
C CYS A 546 -8.01 -20.76 -64.67
N ALA A 547 -7.63 -19.58 -64.17
CA ALA A 547 -7.98 -19.15 -62.81
C ALA A 547 -8.44 -17.69 -62.74
N PHE A 548 -9.32 -17.42 -61.77
CA PHE A 548 -9.73 -16.08 -61.36
C PHE A 548 -9.27 -15.87 -59.91
N GLY A 549 -8.29 -15.01 -59.70
CA GLY A 549 -7.78 -14.63 -58.37
C GLY A 549 -8.33 -13.30 -57.88
N ASP A 550 -7.96 -12.93 -56.65
CA ASP A 550 -8.31 -11.65 -56.00
C ASP A 550 -9.81 -11.33 -56.00
N LEU A 551 -10.65 -12.36 -55.89
CA LEU A 551 -12.10 -12.22 -55.92
C LEU A 551 -12.64 -11.78 -54.56
N PRO A 552 -13.49 -10.74 -54.49
CA PRO A 552 -14.28 -10.46 -53.29
C PRO A 552 -15.11 -11.68 -52.89
N LEU A 553 -15.26 -11.93 -51.59
CA LEU A 553 -16.07 -13.04 -51.09
C LEU A 553 -17.53 -12.93 -51.58
N GLY A 554 -18.14 -14.06 -51.93
CA GLY A 554 -19.50 -14.10 -52.44
C GLY A 554 -19.80 -15.25 -53.40
N LEU A 555 -20.97 -15.20 -54.02
CA LEU A 555 -21.42 -16.19 -55.01
C LEU A 555 -21.02 -15.74 -56.42
N TYR A 556 -20.55 -16.68 -57.23
CA TYR A 556 -20.08 -16.43 -58.59
C TYR A 556 -20.67 -17.40 -59.60
N TYR A 557 -20.83 -16.94 -60.83
CA TYR A 557 -21.10 -17.75 -62.01
C TYR A 557 -19.95 -17.61 -63.00
N LEU A 558 -19.56 -18.71 -63.63
CA LEU A 558 -18.67 -18.70 -64.79
C LEU A 558 -19.50 -18.85 -66.06
N ARG A 559 -19.23 -18.01 -67.06
CA ARG A 559 -19.85 -18.10 -68.38
C ARG A 559 -18.83 -18.45 -69.44
N GLU A 560 -19.00 -19.58 -70.12
CA GLU A 560 -18.19 -19.93 -71.28
C GLU A 560 -18.64 -19.11 -72.50
N THR A 561 -17.75 -18.29 -73.04
CA THR A 561 -18.04 -17.37 -74.15
C THR A 561 -17.45 -17.82 -75.48
N ALA A 562 -16.41 -18.64 -75.44
CA ALA A 562 -15.82 -19.25 -76.63
C ALA A 562 -15.29 -20.66 -76.33
N VAL A 563 -15.40 -21.54 -77.31
CA VAL A 563 -14.87 -22.92 -77.26
C VAL A 563 -13.67 -23.09 -78.18
N PRO A 564 -12.80 -24.08 -77.93
CA PRO A 564 -11.71 -24.43 -78.83
C PRO A 564 -12.22 -24.89 -80.20
N ASN A 565 -11.37 -24.78 -81.22
CA ASN A 565 -11.70 -25.25 -82.58
C ASN A 565 -12.03 -26.76 -82.57
N GLY A 566 -13.07 -27.15 -83.30
CA GLY A 566 -13.56 -28.53 -83.32
C GLY A 566 -14.54 -28.90 -82.19
N TYR A 567 -14.89 -27.98 -81.27
CA TYR A 567 -15.87 -28.21 -80.21
C TYR A 567 -17.16 -27.40 -80.42
N VAL A 568 -18.24 -27.85 -79.79
CA VAL A 568 -19.54 -27.18 -79.75
C VAL A 568 -19.65 -26.37 -78.46
N LEU A 569 -20.05 -25.09 -78.58
CA LEU A 569 -20.41 -24.26 -77.43
C LEU A 569 -21.70 -24.83 -76.81
N PRO A 570 -21.71 -25.20 -75.51
CA PRO A 570 -22.86 -25.84 -74.91
C PRO A 570 -24.08 -24.91 -74.93
N ALA A 571 -25.28 -25.51 -75.01
CA ALA A 571 -26.54 -24.77 -74.97
C ALA A 571 -26.73 -24.04 -73.63
N ASN A 572 -26.25 -24.63 -72.53
CA ASN A 572 -26.08 -23.95 -71.25
C ASN A 572 -24.61 -23.57 -71.06
N GLN A 573 -24.33 -22.27 -71.04
CA GLN A 573 -22.98 -21.71 -70.96
C GLN A 573 -22.61 -21.26 -69.54
N VAL A 574 -23.55 -21.36 -68.59
CA VAL A 574 -23.41 -20.82 -67.24
C VAL A 574 -23.17 -21.95 -66.25
N PHE A 575 -22.13 -21.78 -65.44
CA PHE A 575 -21.70 -22.75 -64.42
C PHE A 575 -21.66 -22.07 -63.06
N GLY A 576 -22.31 -22.66 -62.06
CA GLY A 576 -22.43 -22.12 -60.71
C GLY A 576 -23.84 -22.28 -60.11
N PRO A 577 -24.13 -21.64 -58.97
CA PRO A 577 -23.24 -20.70 -58.28
C PRO A 577 -22.04 -21.39 -57.61
N LEU A 578 -20.90 -20.70 -57.57
CA LEU A 578 -19.67 -21.05 -56.87
C LEU A 578 -19.50 -20.13 -55.67
N THR A 579 -19.31 -20.68 -54.48
CA THR A 579 -19.13 -19.90 -53.25
C THR A 579 -17.65 -19.62 -53.01
N VAL A 580 -17.25 -18.35 -53.11
CA VAL A 580 -15.90 -17.87 -52.81
C VAL A 580 -15.85 -17.38 -51.36
N THR A 581 -15.05 -18.06 -50.54
CA THR A 581 -14.81 -17.79 -49.12
C THR A 581 -13.34 -17.42 -48.86
N GLU A 582 -12.98 -17.02 -47.64
CA GLU A 582 -11.58 -16.73 -47.29
C GLU A 582 -10.65 -17.94 -47.52
N GLU A 583 -11.13 -19.17 -47.28
CA GLU A 583 -10.39 -20.40 -47.55
C GLU A 583 -9.97 -20.52 -49.03
N SER A 584 -10.80 -19.99 -49.93
CA SER A 584 -10.52 -20.02 -51.36
C SER A 584 -9.35 -19.17 -51.82
N GLY A 585 -8.86 -18.24 -50.97
CA GLY A 585 -7.63 -17.48 -51.24
C GLY A 585 -6.36 -18.34 -51.15
N THR A 586 -6.43 -19.47 -50.44
CA THR A 586 -5.32 -20.43 -50.32
C THR A 586 -5.59 -21.74 -51.07
N THR A 587 -6.86 -22.16 -51.15
CA THR A 587 -7.30 -23.34 -51.89
C THR A 587 -8.42 -22.95 -52.86
N PRO A 588 -8.09 -22.56 -54.11
CA PRO A 588 -9.07 -22.04 -55.06
C PRO A 588 -10.27 -22.97 -55.23
N VAL A 589 -11.48 -22.40 -55.41
CA VAL A 589 -12.70 -23.19 -55.64
C VAL A 589 -12.54 -23.95 -56.97
N PRO A 590 -12.50 -25.30 -56.97
CA PRO A 590 -12.28 -26.05 -58.19
C PRO A 590 -13.58 -26.23 -58.98
N ILE A 591 -13.52 -26.08 -60.30
CA ILE A 591 -14.61 -26.45 -61.20
C ILE A 591 -14.09 -27.12 -62.47
N THR A 592 -14.76 -28.19 -62.91
CA THR A 592 -14.47 -28.86 -64.18
C THR A 592 -15.61 -28.66 -65.17
N VAL A 593 -15.28 -28.19 -66.37
CA VAL A 593 -16.24 -27.92 -67.45
C VAL A 593 -15.87 -28.72 -68.70
N ALA A 594 -16.80 -29.51 -69.24
CA ALA A 594 -16.55 -30.39 -70.39
C ALA A 594 -17.28 -29.94 -71.67
N ASN A 595 -16.62 -30.04 -72.84
CA ASN A 595 -17.25 -29.75 -74.15
C ASN A 595 -17.25 -31.00 -75.05
N THR A 596 -18.29 -31.12 -75.86
CA THR A 596 -18.41 -32.19 -76.86
C THR A 596 -17.80 -31.73 -78.20
N ARG A 597 -17.12 -32.64 -78.89
CA ARG A 597 -16.59 -32.40 -80.24
C ARG A 597 -17.73 -32.19 -81.24
N ARG A 598 -17.49 -31.39 -82.29
CA ARG A 598 -18.38 -31.29 -83.44
C ARG A 598 -18.36 -32.63 -84.20
N GLU A 599 -19.52 -33.16 -84.54
CA GLU A 599 -19.62 -34.35 -85.40
C GLU A 599 -19.20 -33.97 -86.84
N GLU A 600 -18.27 -34.74 -87.44
CA GLU A 600 -17.90 -34.59 -88.86
C GLU A 600 -18.98 -35.22 -89.75
N GLY A 601 -19.84 -34.39 -90.35
CA GLY A 601 -20.73 -34.82 -91.45
C GLY A 601 -22.10 -34.15 -91.46
N GLY A 602 -22.17 -32.94 -92.05
CA GLY A 602 -23.44 -32.22 -92.25
C GLY A 602 -23.26 -31.02 -93.18
N GLU A 603 -23.14 -31.31 -94.47
CA GLU A 603 -23.12 -30.36 -95.59
C GLU A 603 -24.52 -29.73 -95.78
N TYR A 604 -24.63 -28.39 -95.74
CA TYR A 604 -25.48 -27.56 -96.62
C TYR A 604 -24.95 -26.11 -96.65
N GLY A 605 -24.64 -25.62 -97.87
CA GLY A 605 -24.14 -24.27 -98.21
C GLY A 605 -25.10 -23.12 -97.88
N TYR A 606 -24.74 -21.84 -98.01
CA TYR A 606 -24.15 -21.19 -99.18
C TYR A 606 -23.43 -19.86 -98.86
N ASP A 607 -22.37 -19.62 -99.63
CA ASP A 607 -21.91 -18.35 -100.23
C ASP A 607 -21.29 -17.24 -99.35
N TYR A 608 -19.95 -17.16 -99.38
CA TYR A 608 -19.19 -15.93 -99.13
C TYR A 608 -18.67 -15.41 -100.48
N GLY A 609 -19.26 -14.32 -100.97
CA GLY A 609 -18.67 -13.49 -102.01
C GLY A 609 -17.43 -12.73 -101.50
N PRO A 610 -16.40 -12.48 -102.35
CA PRO A 610 -15.14 -11.88 -101.93
C PRO A 610 -15.13 -10.36 -102.13
N GLN A 611 -14.66 -9.61 -101.12
CA GLN A 611 -14.12 -8.25 -101.23
C GLN A 611 -13.12 -8.06 -100.08
N ASP A 612 -11.96 -7.43 -100.18
CA ASP A 612 -11.17 -6.89 -101.29
C ASP A 612 -9.74 -6.78 -100.76
N LYS A 613 -8.78 -6.89 -101.67
CA LYS A 613 -7.36 -6.62 -101.46
C LYS A 613 -7.16 -5.12 -101.23
N ARG A 614 -6.32 -4.73 -100.25
CA ARG A 614 -5.02 -4.04 -100.49
C ARG A 614 -4.50 -3.25 -99.28
N THR A 615 -3.33 -3.70 -98.83
CA THR A 615 -2.07 -2.96 -98.58
C THR A 615 -2.07 -1.56 -97.97
N LYS A 616 -1.26 -1.43 -96.91
CA LYS A 616 -0.05 -0.58 -96.71
C LYS A 616 0.17 -0.46 -95.18
N HIS A 617 1.33 -0.60 -94.57
CA HIS A 617 2.72 -0.67 -95.02
C HIS A 617 3.52 -1.45 -93.99
#